data_AF-A0A8V8TL45-F1
#
_entry.id   AF-A0A8V8TL45-F1
#
_cell.length_a   1.000
_cell.length_b   1.000
_cell.length_c   1.000
_cell.angle_alpha   90.00
_cell.angle_beta   90.00
_cell.angle_gamma   90.00
#
_symmetry.space_group_name_H-M   'P 1'
#
loop_
_entity.id
_entity.type
_entity.pdbx_description
1 polymer ?
#
loop_
_entity_poly.entity_id
_entity_poly.type
_entity_poly.pdbx_seq_one_letter_code
_entity_poly.pdbx_strand_id
1 'polypeptide(L)'
;MKGSDNQEKLVYQIIEDAGNKGIWSRDIRYKSNLPLTEINKILKNLESKKLIKAVKSVAASKKKVYMLYNLQPDRSVTGGAWYSDQDFESEFVEVLNQQCFKFLQSKVRQKQHEKANRTQ
;
A
#
# COMPACT_ATOMS: atom_id res chain seq x y z
N MET A 1 -24.08 23.74 -18.25
CA MET A 1 -23.19 22.64 -17.85
C MET A 1 -22.76 22.74 -16.38
N LYS A 2 -23.69 22.79 -15.41
CA LYS A 2 -23.36 22.98 -13.97
C LYS A 2 -23.50 21.72 -13.10
N GLY A 3 -24.16 20.67 -13.60
CA GLY A 3 -24.41 19.43 -12.84
C GLY A 3 -23.20 18.52 -12.72
N SER A 4 -22.42 18.36 -13.80
CA SER A 4 -21.25 17.47 -13.85
C SER A 4 -20.13 17.93 -12.92
N ASP A 5 -19.87 19.24 -12.85
CA ASP A 5 -18.82 19.79 -11.98
C ASP A 5 -19.14 19.60 -10.50
N ASN A 6 -20.42 19.69 -10.11
CA ASN A 6 -20.82 19.48 -8.72
C ASN A 6 -20.66 18.01 -8.31
N GLN A 7 -20.92 17.07 -9.24
CA GLN A 7 -20.70 15.65 -9.00
C GLN A 7 -19.21 15.31 -8.89
N GLU A 8 -18.37 15.89 -9.76
CA GLU A 8 -16.91 15.72 -9.69
C GLU A 8 -16.35 16.26 -8.37
N LYS A 9 -16.79 17.44 -7.92
CA LYS A 9 -16.43 18.02 -6.61
C LYS A 9 -16.87 17.14 -5.44
N LEU A 10 -18.10 16.62 -5.48
CA LEU A 10 -18.62 15.73 -4.44
C LEU A 10 -17.78 14.45 -4.32
N VAL A 11 -17.48 13.81 -5.45
CA VAL A 11 -16.65 12.60 -5.46
C VAL A 11 -15.23 12.90 -4.96
N TYR A 12 -14.66 14.04 -5.34
CA TYR A 12 -13.36 14.46 -4.86
C TYR A 12 -13.34 14.65 -3.34
N GLN A 13 -14.32 15.35 -2.77
CA GLN A 13 -14.44 15.54 -1.31
C GLN A 13 -14.58 14.21 -0.57
N ILE A 14 -15.39 13.28 -1.08
CA ILE A 14 -15.54 11.94 -0.49
C ILE A 14 -14.20 11.17 -0.45
N ILE A 15 -13.34 11.37 -1.45
CA ILE A 15 -12.01 10.75 -1.51
C ILE A 15 -11.03 11.46 -0.56
N GLU A 16 -11.10 12.79 -0.49
CA GLU A 16 -10.31 13.61 0.44
C GLU A 16 -10.59 13.22 1.90
N ASP A 17 -11.86 13.07 2.28
CA ASP A 17 -12.30 12.65 3.61
C ASP A 17 -11.80 11.25 4.01
N ALA A 18 -11.53 10.39 3.02
CA ALA A 18 -11.03 9.04 3.27
C ALA A 18 -9.53 9.00 3.62
N GLY A 19 -8.80 10.08 3.32
CA GLY A 19 -7.39 10.23 3.65
C GLY A 19 -6.49 9.10 3.10
N ASN A 20 -5.50 8.73 3.90
CA ASN A 20 -4.44 7.78 3.53
C ASN A 20 -4.88 6.30 3.50
N LYS A 21 -6.04 5.96 4.09
CA LYS A 21 -6.65 4.63 3.96
C LYS A 21 -7.32 4.43 2.60
N GLY A 22 -7.72 5.54 1.97
CA GLY A 22 -8.46 5.57 0.72
C GLY A 22 -9.88 5.02 0.85
N ILE A 23 -10.62 5.06 -0.26
CA ILE A 23 -12.03 4.62 -0.32
C ILE A 23 -12.30 3.76 -1.54
N TRP A 24 -13.17 2.76 -1.39
CA TRP A 24 -13.56 1.89 -2.49
C TRP A 24 -14.65 2.55 -3.35
N SER A 25 -14.65 2.30 -4.68
CA SER A 25 -15.68 2.81 -5.58
C SER A 25 -17.12 2.44 -5.17
N ARG A 26 -17.29 1.30 -4.50
CA ARG A 26 -18.57 0.91 -3.91
C ARG A 26 -19.02 1.88 -2.80
N ASP A 27 -18.12 2.28 -1.92
CA ASP A 27 -18.43 3.19 -0.82
C ASP A 27 -18.62 4.63 -1.33
N ILE A 28 -17.84 5.04 -2.34
CA ILE A 28 -18.07 6.30 -3.07
C ILE A 28 -19.48 6.31 -3.64
N ARG A 29 -19.94 5.21 -4.26
CA ARG A 29 -21.30 5.07 -4.78
C ARG A 29 -22.35 5.26 -3.68
N TYR A 30 -22.19 4.60 -2.54
CA TYR A 30 -23.14 4.73 -1.43
C TYR A 30 -23.18 6.15 -0.87
N LYS A 31 -22.03 6.82 -0.74
CA LYS A 31 -21.95 8.18 -0.18
C LYS A 31 -22.40 9.27 -1.15
N SER A 32 -22.07 9.14 -2.44
CA SER A 32 -22.42 10.13 -3.47
C SER A 32 -23.82 9.97 -4.03
N ASN A 33 -24.43 8.79 -3.85
CA ASN A 33 -25.69 8.39 -4.48
C ASN A 33 -25.69 8.52 -6.02
N LEU A 34 -24.51 8.32 -6.64
CA LEU A 34 -24.35 8.40 -8.10
C LEU A 34 -24.35 7.01 -8.77
N PRO A 35 -24.78 6.90 -10.04
CA PRO A 35 -24.62 5.68 -10.82
C PRO A 35 -23.15 5.29 -10.98
N LEU A 36 -22.85 3.99 -11.00
CA LEU A 36 -21.48 3.49 -11.11
C LEU A 36 -20.79 3.93 -12.42
N THR A 37 -21.56 4.09 -13.50
CA THR A 37 -21.08 4.57 -14.80
C THR A 37 -20.53 6.00 -14.71
N GLU A 38 -21.25 6.89 -14.03
CA GLU A 38 -20.85 8.27 -13.79
C GLU A 38 -19.62 8.34 -12.87
N ILE A 39 -19.62 7.57 -11.79
CA ILE A 39 -18.48 7.47 -10.87
C ILE A 39 -17.21 7.02 -11.62
N ASN A 40 -17.30 6.00 -12.47
CA ASN A 40 -16.16 5.52 -13.24
C ASN A 40 -15.61 6.59 -14.21
N LYS A 41 -16.47 7.41 -14.83
CA LYS A 41 -16.02 8.53 -15.67
C LYS A 41 -15.30 9.60 -14.83
N ILE A 42 -15.90 9.99 -13.70
CA ILE A 42 -15.34 10.99 -12.79
C ILE A 42 -13.98 10.53 -12.25
N LEU A 43 -13.89 9.29 -11.78
CA LEU A 43 -12.64 8.72 -11.26
C LEU A 43 -11.54 8.70 -12.33
N LYS A 44 -11.86 8.32 -13.58
CA LYS A 44 -10.90 8.39 -14.70
C LYS A 44 -10.45 9.82 -14.99
N ASN A 45 -11.36 10.80 -14.92
CA ASN A 45 -11.03 12.21 -15.14
C ASN A 45 -10.13 12.77 -14.01
N LEU A 46 -10.43 12.44 -12.77
CA LEU A 46 -9.62 12.86 -11.62
C LEU A 46 -8.23 12.18 -11.61
N GLU A 47 -8.14 10.91 -12.02
CA GLU A 47 -6.87 10.20 -12.18
C GLU A 47 -6.03 10.80 -13.31
N SER A 48 -6.63 11.12 -14.48
CA SER A 48 -5.90 11.70 -15.61
C SER A 48 -5.33 13.08 -15.28
N LYS A 49 -6.05 13.87 -14.48
CA LYS A 49 -5.60 15.16 -13.93
C LYS A 49 -4.58 15.03 -12.78
N LYS A 50 -4.24 13.81 -12.35
CA LYS A 50 -3.39 13.53 -11.18
C LYS A 50 -3.88 14.20 -9.89
N LEU A 51 -5.19 14.32 -9.72
CA LEU A 51 -5.81 14.80 -8.47
C LEU A 51 -5.99 13.65 -7.47
N ILE A 52 -6.27 12.46 -7.99
CA ILE A 52 -6.37 11.23 -7.21
C ILE A 52 -5.47 10.15 -7.81
N LYS A 53 -5.26 9.07 -7.07
CA LYS A 53 -4.64 7.84 -7.55
C LYS A 53 -5.37 6.62 -7.04
N ALA A 54 -5.28 5.54 -7.79
CA ALA A 54 -5.71 4.21 -7.35
C ALA A 54 -4.55 3.44 -6.74
N VAL A 55 -4.82 2.78 -5.61
CA VAL A 55 -3.88 1.94 -4.89
C VAL A 55 -4.54 0.58 -4.68
N LYS A 56 -3.84 -0.53 -4.97
CA LYS A 56 -4.36 -1.86 -4.61
C LYS A 56 -4.03 -2.10 -3.14
N SER A 57 -5.00 -2.61 -2.40
CA SER A 57 -4.80 -3.00 -1.00
C SER A 57 -4.09 -4.35 -0.93
N VAL A 58 -3.01 -4.41 -0.17
CA VAL A 58 -2.30 -5.66 0.16
C VAL A 58 -3.10 -6.50 1.16
N ALA A 59 -3.73 -5.86 2.16
CA ALA A 59 -4.55 -6.55 3.16
C ALA A 59 -5.82 -7.20 2.56
N ALA A 60 -6.34 -6.66 1.46
CA ALA A 60 -7.45 -7.23 0.73
C ALA A 60 -7.09 -7.36 -0.75
N SER A 61 -6.38 -8.44 -1.08
CA SER A 61 -5.71 -8.80 -2.36
C SER A 61 -6.46 -8.53 -3.70
N LYS A 62 -7.71 -8.06 -3.70
CA LYS A 62 -8.47 -7.70 -4.92
C LYS A 62 -9.18 -6.34 -4.84
N LYS A 63 -9.00 -5.57 -3.77
CA LYS A 63 -9.71 -4.29 -3.58
C LYS A 63 -8.80 -3.12 -3.95
N LYS A 64 -9.26 -2.33 -4.91
CA LYS A 64 -8.67 -1.05 -5.31
C LYS A 64 -9.33 0.08 -4.52
N VAL A 65 -8.52 0.89 -3.85
CA VAL A 65 -8.96 2.08 -3.13
C VAL A 65 -8.45 3.33 -3.85
N TYR A 66 -9.17 4.43 -3.69
CA TYR A 66 -8.85 5.74 -4.26
C TYR A 66 -8.47 6.70 -3.14
N MET A 67 -7.44 7.51 -3.36
CA MET A 67 -6.97 8.55 -2.43
C MET A 67 -6.37 9.72 -3.22
N LEU A 68 -6.09 10.84 -2.55
CA LEU A 68 -5.43 11.97 -3.20
C LEU A 68 -4.04 11.59 -3.74
N TYR A 69 -3.65 12.19 -4.85
CA TYR A 69 -2.41 11.84 -5.56
C TYR A 69 -1.16 12.03 -4.68
N ASN A 70 -1.13 13.10 -3.90
CA ASN A 70 -0.02 13.47 -3.01
C ASN A 70 0.00 12.71 -1.68
N LEU A 71 -1.04 11.94 -1.33
CA LEU A 71 -1.07 11.21 -0.06
C LEU A 71 -0.25 9.91 -0.14
N GLN A 72 0.58 9.66 0.87
CA GLN A 72 1.16 8.32 1.03
C GLN A 72 0.11 7.36 1.59
N PRO A 73 -0.06 6.17 0.99
CA PRO A 73 -0.96 5.15 1.51
C PRO A 73 -0.51 4.68 2.89
N ASP A 74 -1.48 4.38 3.76
CA ASP A 74 -1.21 3.82 5.08
C ASP A 74 -0.50 2.45 4.98
N ARG A 75 0.33 2.10 5.97
CA ARG A 75 1.02 0.80 6.00
C ARG A 75 0.07 -0.39 5.98
N SER A 76 -1.13 -0.26 6.54
CA SER A 76 -2.18 -1.28 6.45
C SER A 76 -2.70 -1.50 5.03
N VAL A 77 -2.55 -0.50 4.15
CA VAL A 77 -2.90 -0.59 2.73
C VAL A 77 -1.74 -1.18 1.92
N THR A 78 -0.50 -0.80 2.21
CA THR A 78 0.69 -1.25 1.45
C THR A 78 1.33 -2.53 1.97
N GLY A 79 0.99 -3.01 3.17
CA GLY A 79 1.64 -4.19 3.78
C GLY A 79 2.97 -3.90 4.50
N GLY A 80 3.40 -2.62 4.54
CA GLY A 80 4.61 -2.22 5.24
C GLY A 80 5.91 -2.57 4.50
N ALA A 81 7.00 -2.79 5.23
CA ALA A 81 8.35 -2.93 4.67
C ALA A 81 8.62 -4.24 3.90
N TRP A 82 7.66 -5.16 3.86
CA TRP A 82 7.77 -6.45 3.17
C TRP A 82 7.18 -6.42 1.75
N TYR A 83 6.61 -5.29 1.35
CA TYR A 83 5.96 -5.10 0.08
C TYR A 83 6.52 -3.87 -0.61
N SER A 84 6.86 -4.02 -1.89
CA SER A 84 7.29 -2.93 -2.76
C SER A 84 6.41 -2.91 -3.99
N ASP A 85 5.92 -1.73 -4.34
CA ASP A 85 4.93 -1.55 -5.42
C ASP A 85 3.73 -2.52 -5.38
N GLN A 86 3.34 -2.93 -4.16
CA GLN A 86 2.24 -3.87 -3.87
C GLN A 86 2.55 -5.35 -4.15
N ASP A 87 3.79 -5.69 -4.48
CA ASP A 87 4.28 -7.06 -4.59
C ASP A 87 5.06 -7.49 -3.34
N PHE A 88 4.89 -8.73 -2.93
CA PHE A 88 5.60 -9.29 -1.77
C PHE A 88 7.06 -9.56 -2.13
N GLU A 89 7.99 -8.96 -1.38
CA GLU A 89 9.42 -9.13 -1.62
C GLU A 89 9.95 -10.41 -0.94
N SER A 90 9.61 -11.57 -1.50
CA SER A 90 10.09 -12.87 -0.96
C SER A 90 11.62 -12.99 -0.99
N GLU A 91 12.27 -12.45 -2.01
CA GLU A 91 13.74 -12.45 -2.12
C GLU A 91 14.40 -11.69 -0.96
N PHE A 92 13.80 -10.58 -0.52
CA PHE A 92 14.31 -9.82 0.61
C PHE A 92 14.23 -10.63 1.92
N VAL A 93 13.12 -11.33 2.13
CA VAL A 93 12.94 -12.25 3.27
C VAL A 93 13.99 -13.36 3.25
N GLU A 94 14.24 -13.96 2.08
CA GLU A 94 15.24 -15.01 1.93
C GLU A 94 16.66 -14.53 2.23
N VAL A 95 17.04 -13.37 1.69
CA VAL A 95 18.34 -12.76 1.97
C VAL A 95 18.48 -12.48 3.47
N LEU A 96 17.45 -11.92 4.11
CA LEU A 96 17.48 -11.61 5.53
C LEU A 96 17.63 -12.88 6.38
N ASN A 97 16.92 -13.95 6.04
CA ASN A 97 17.09 -15.27 6.66
C ASN A 97 18.52 -15.81 6.50
N GLN A 98 19.10 -15.71 5.30
CA GLN A 98 20.48 -16.14 5.06
C GLN A 98 21.48 -15.33 5.90
N GLN A 99 21.29 -14.02 6.02
CA GLN A 99 22.16 -13.17 6.84
C GLN A 99 22.04 -13.50 8.33
N CYS A 100 20.81 -13.70 8.84
CA CYS A 100 20.59 -14.16 10.21
C CYS A 100 21.29 -15.50 10.47
N PHE A 101 21.15 -16.48 9.56
CA PHE A 101 21.81 -17.77 9.67
C PHE A 101 23.34 -17.65 9.69
N LYS A 102 23.93 -16.89 8.76
CA LYS A 102 25.37 -16.64 8.70
C LYS A 102 25.89 -15.98 9.98
N PHE A 103 25.16 -15.00 10.51
CA PHE A 103 25.52 -14.33 11.75
C PHE A 103 25.53 -15.28 12.95
N LEU A 104 24.48 -16.09 13.10
CA LEU A 104 24.40 -17.10 14.16
C LEU A 104 25.54 -18.12 14.04
N GLN A 105 25.80 -18.62 12.82
CA GLN A 105 26.87 -19.57 12.59
C GLN A 105 28.25 -18.97 12.92
N SER A 106 28.50 -17.70 12.55
CA SER A 106 29.72 -16.99 12.90
C SER A 106 29.92 -16.89 14.42
N LYS A 107 28.86 -16.54 15.16
CA LYS A 107 28.90 -16.47 16.63
C LYS A 107 29.21 -17.82 17.29
N VAL A 108 28.68 -18.92 16.74
CA VAL A 108 28.98 -20.28 17.23
C VAL A 108 30.45 -20.63 16.99
N ARG A 109 30.96 -20.37 15.78
CA ARG A 109 32.38 -20.62 15.45
C ARG A 109 33.32 -19.81 16.33
N GLN A 110 33.03 -18.54 16.58
CA GLN A 110 33.82 -17.68 17.47
C GLN A 110 33.91 -18.27 18.89
N LYS A 111 32.77 -18.68 19.47
CA LYS A 111 32.75 -19.31 20.80
C LYS A 111 33.50 -20.64 20.84
N GLN A 112 33.44 -21.43 19.77
CA GLN A 112 34.20 -22.70 19.68
C GLN A 112 35.71 -22.43 19.62
N HIS A 113 36.13 -21.44 18.84
CA HIS A 113 37.53 -21.04 18.74
C HIS A 113 38.06 -20.49 20.07
N GLU A 114 37.28 -19.68 20.78
CA GLU A 114 37.63 -19.20 22.14
C GLU A 114 37.76 -20.34 23.16
N LYS A 115 36.91 -21.37 23.08
CA LYS A 115 37.02 -22.54 23.96
C LYS A 115 38.25 -23.38 23.64
N ALA A 116 38.54 -23.60 22.36
CA ALA A 116 39.72 -24.36 21.94
C ALA A 116 41.02 -23.70 22.45
N ASN A 117 41.13 -22.38 22.36
CA ASN A 117 42.29 -21.62 22.85
C ASN A 117 42.41 -21.55 24.38
N ARG A 118 41.36 -21.84 25.15
CA ARG A 118 41.41 -21.91 26.62
C ARG A 118 41.81 -23.28 27.16
N THR A 119 41.84 -24.30 26.31
CA THR A 119 42.12 -25.69 26.69
C THR A 119 43.54 -26.13 26.27
N GLN A 120 44.31 -25.22 25.66
CA GLN A 120 45.77 -25.29 25.47
C GLN A 120 46.45 -24.42 26.51
#